data_AF-A0A9X2SZQ4-F1
#
_entry.id   AF-A0A9X2SZQ4-F1
#
_cell.length_a   1.000
_cell.length_b   1.000
_cell.length_c   1.000
_cell.angle_alpha   90.00
_cell.angle_beta   90.00
_cell.angle_gamma   90.00
#
_symmetry.space_group_name_H-M   'P 1'
#
loop_
_entity.id
_entity.type
_entity.pdbx_description
1 polymer ?
#
loop_
_entity_poly.entity_id
_entity_poly.type
_entity_poly.pdbx_seq_one_letter_code
_entity_poly.pdbx_strand_id
1 'polypeptide(L)'
;MKQLLVLFLSVFLLSSCGAFGPNPEYYQGMKEKKFLRRNDAAVISHLDGNQRTYRVVRDEKFYVLATFEDGYLVKLEEKEFGPELMEELIKDQ
;
A
#
# COMPACT_ATOMS: atom_id res chain seq x y z
N MET A 1 6.32 -42.77 15.52
CA MET A 1 6.98 -42.00 14.43
C MET A 1 6.02 -41.17 13.57
N LYS A 2 4.79 -41.62 13.26
CA LYS A 2 3.80 -40.83 12.48
C LYS A 2 3.40 -39.48 13.11
N GLN A 3 3.22 -39.45 14.43
CA GLN A 3 2.79 -38.24 15.17
C GLN A 3 3.81 -37.09 15.09
N LEU A 4 5.10 -37.42 15.06
CA LEU A 4 6.18 -36.43 14.96
C LEU A 4 6.20 -35.74 13.58
N LEU A 5 5.92 -36.52 12.53
CA LEU A 5 5.89 -36.03 11.16
C LEU A 5 4.72 -35.04 10.95
N VAL A 6 3.57 -35.31 11.57
CA VAL A 6 2.41 -34.40 11.54
C VAL A 6 2.71 -33.08 12.25
N LEU A 7 3.47 -33.11 13.35
CA LEU A 7 3.86 -31.92 14.10
C LEU A 7 4.86 -31.04 13.32
N PHE A 8 5.81 -31.64 12.61
CA PHE A 8 6.71 -30.88 11.73
C PHE A 8 5.97 -30.26 10.55
N LEU A 9 4.98 -30.97 9.98
CA LEU A 9 4.16 -30.47 8.88
C LEU A 9 3.30 -29.27 9.30
N SER A 10 2.73 -29.31 10.52
CA SER A 10 1.90 -28.21 11.03
C SER A 10 2.73 -26.95 11.35
N VAL A 11 3.94 -27.10 11.89
CA VAL A 11 4.87 -25.97 12.12
C VAL A 11 5.30 -25.34 10.80
N PHE A 12 5.54 -26.14 9.75
CA PHE A 12 5.89 -25.64 8.43
C PHE A 12 4.74 -24.83 7.79
N LEU A 13 3.50 -25.32 7.92
CA LEU A 13 2.32 -24.62 7.40
C LEU A 13 2.05 -23.29 8.12
N LEU A 14 2.34 -23.20 9.43
CA LEU A 14 2.18 -21.96 10.20
C LEU A 14 3.28 -20.92 9.88
N SER A 15 4.46 -21.35 9.44
CA SER A 15 5.54 -20.44 9.05
C SER A 15 5.28 -19.67 7.75
N SER A 16 4.32 -20.13 6.92
CA SER A 16 3.93 -19.45 5.69
C SER A 16 3.11 -18.17 5.91
N CYS A 17 2.59 -17.94 7.12
CA CYS A 17 1.79 -16.75 7.44
C CYS A 17 2.67 -15.55 7.87
N GLY A 18 3.97 -15.75 8.06
CA GLY A 18 4.94 -14.71 8.43
C GLY A 18 5.64 -14.06 7.24
N ALA A 19 5.31 -14.42 6.00
CA ALA A 19 5.95 -13.93 4.77
C ALA A 19 5.64 -12.46 4.41
N PHE A 20 5.15 -11.67 5.37
CA PHE A 20 5.23 -10.22 5.29
C PHE A 20 6.67 -9.83 5.68
N GLY A 21 7.49 -9.52 4.67
CA GLY A 21 8.90 -9.15 4.84
C GLY A 21 9.14 -8.01 5.85
N PRO A 22 10.41 -7.73 6.18
CA PRO A 22 10.81 -6.99 7.39
C PRO A 22 10.36 -5.52 7.50
N ASN A 23 9.59 -4.97 6.56
CA ASN A 23 8.84 -3.71 6.69
C ASN A 23 7.91 -3.60 5.48
N PRO A 24 6.58 -3.82 5.59
CA PRO A 24 5.68 -3.43 4.51
C PRO A 24 5.85 -1.92 4.26
N GLU A 25 5.99 -1.55 2.99
CA GLU A 25 6.36 -0.18 2.61
C GLU A 25 5.37 0.85 3.15
N TYR A 26 4.10 0.45 3.22
CA TYR A 26 3.00 1.12 3.89
C TYR A 26 2.33 0.17 4.88
N TYR A 27 1.83 0.69 5.98
CA TYR A 27 1.09 -0.08 6.97
C TYR A 27 -0.02 0.78 7.57
N GLN A 28 -1.13 0.15 7.92
CA GLN A 28 -2.27 0.84 8.52
C GLN A 28 -1.86 1.52 9.84
N GLY A 29 -2.31 2.75 10.05
CA GLY A 29 -1.87 3.60 11.16
C GLY A 29 -0.53 4.31 10.92
N MET A 30 0.07 4.22 9.73
CA MET A 30 1.23 5.06 9.38
C MET A 30 0.86 6.54 9.41
N LYS A 31 1.70 7.38 10.02
CA LYS A 31 1.53 8.85 9.99
C LYS A 31 1.69 9.41 8.58
N GLU A 32 0.81 10.32 8.19
CA GLU A 32 0.81 11.04 6.90
C GLU A 32 2.19 11.66 6.59
N LYS A 33 2.80 12.34 7.56
CA LYS A 33 4.15 12.92 7.42
C LYS A 33 5.22 11.86 7.06
N LYS A 34 5.11 10.64 7.60
CA LYS A 34 6.07 9.56 7.30
C LYS A 34 5.88 9.04 5.88
N PHE A 35 4.62 8.98 5.41
CA PHE A 35 4.28 8.61 4.04
C PHE A 35 4.80 9.64 3.04
N LEU A 36 4.48 10.92 3.23
CA LEU A 36 4.89 12.00 2.31
C LEU A 36 6.40 12.18 2.23
N ARG A 37 7.14 11.85 3.31
CA ARG A 37 8.61 11.87 3.28
C ARG A 37 9.20 10.78 2.37
N ARG A 38 8.50 9.67 2.17
CA ARG A 38 8.93 8.59 1.27
C ARG A 38 8.44 8.80 -0.17
N ASN A 39 7.34 9.54 -0.33
CA ASN A 39 6.67 9.78 -1.60
C ASN A 39 6.57 11.28 -1.85
N ASP A 40 7.67 11.88 -2.29
CA ASP A 40 7.75 13.29 -2.66
C ASP A 40 6.89 13.62 -3.89
N ALA A 41 6.73 12.67 -4.80
CA ALA A 41 5.84 12.76 -5.96
C ALA A 41 4.35 12.46 -5.65
N ALA A 42 3.95 12.36 -4.38
CA ALA A 42 2.55 12.11 -4.02
C ALA A 42 1.66 13.29 -4.38
N VAL A 43 0.61 13.04 -5.16
CA VAL A 43 -0.37 14.06 -5.58
C VAL A 43 -1.66 13.88 -4.78
N ILE A 44 -2.31 14.97 -4.38
CA ILE A 44 -3.62 14.89 -3.71
C ILE A 44 -4.68 14.47 -4.75
N SER A 45 -5.33 13.33 -4.51
CA SER A 45 -6.41 12.80 -5.35
C SER A 45 -7.80 13.15 -4.80
N HIS A 46 -7.94 13.27 -3.47
CA HIS A 46 -9.18 13.65 -2.82
C HIS A 46 -8.91 14.33 -1.48
N LEU A 47 -9.72 15.33 -1.14
CA LEU A 47 -9.63 16.11 0.10
C LEU A 47 -11.04 16.41 0.60
N ASP A 48 -11.43 15.81 1.72
CA ASP A 48 -12.72 16.04 2.37
C ASP A 48 -12.57 16.08 3.89
N GLY A 49 -12.76 17.26 4.48
CA GLY A 49 -12.62 17.49 5.91
C GLY A 49 -11.28 16.97 6.47
N ASN A 50 -11.35 15.97 7.36
CA ASN A 50 -10.18 15.33 7.98
C ASN A 50 -9.62 14.16 7.16
N GLN A 51 -10.26 13.80 6.05
CA GLN A 51 -9.85 12.73 5.17
C GLN A 51 -9.07 13.27 3.97
N ARG A 52 -7.93 12.65 3.68
CA ARG A 52 -7.06 13.01 2.53
C ARG A 52 -6.62 11.75 1.82
N THR A 53 -6.77 11.72 0.50
CA THR A 53 -6.26 10.62 -0.32
C THR A 53 -5.16 11.12 -1.23
N TYR A 54 -3.99 10.49 -1.12
CA TYR A 54 -2.84 10.74 -1.98
C TYR A 54 -2.71 9.65 -3.03
N ARG A 55 -2.36 10.03 -4.25
CA ARG A 55 -1.99 9.15 -5.34
C ARG A 55 -0.47 9.14 -5.49
N VAL A 56 0.10 7.94 -5.55
CA VAL A 56 1.52 7.72 -5.81
C VAL A 56 1.64 6.76 -6.99
N VAL A 57 2.33 7.19 -8.04
CA VAL A 57 2.65 6.33 -9.19
C VAL A 57 3.75 5.37 -8.77
N ARG A 58 3.55 4.07 -9.02
CA ARG A 58 4.54 3.03 -8.70
C ARG A 58 5.34 2.64 -9.93
N ASP A 59 4.62 2.33 -10.99
CA ASP A 59 5.13 1.88 -12.27
C ASP A 59 4.33 2.56 -13.38
N GLU A 60 4.65 2.26 -14.64
CA GLU A 60 3.97 2.80 -15.82
C GLU A 60 2.46 2.47 -15.86
N LYS A 61 2.03 1.43 -15.14
CA LYS A 61 0.66 0.92 -15.18
C LYS A 61 -0.10 1.02 -13.87
N PHE A 62 0.59 1.20 -12.74
CA PHE A 62 -0.03 1.09 -11.43
C PHE A 62 0.21 2.32 -10.57
N TYR A 63 -0.82 2.66 -9.80
CA TYR A 63 -0.75 3.69 -8.78
C TYR A 63 -1.40 3.22 -7.49
N VAL A 64 -0.94 3.81 -6.40
CA VAL A 64 -1.45 3.57 -5.06
C VAL A 64 -2.26 4.79 -4.61
N LEU A 65 -3.46 4.54 -4.09
CA LEU A 65 -4.24 5.52 -3.34
C LEU A 65 -4.08 5.24 -1.84
N ALA A 66 -3.52 6.21 -1.13
CA ALA A 66 -3.31 6.17 0.30
C ALA A 66 -4.25 7.18 0.97
N THR A 67 -5.27 6.67 1.66
CA THR A 67 -6.25 7.50 2.38
C THR A 67 -5.86 7.61 3.85
N PHE A 68 -5.76 8.85 4.31
CA PHE A 68 -5.48 9.26 5.67
C PHE A 68 -6.72 9.86 6.30
N GLU A 69 -6.93 9.56 7.58
CA GLU A 69 -7.94 10.17 8.43
C GLU A 69 -7.27 10.59 9.74
N ASP A 70 -7.50 11.82 10.19
CA ASP A 70 -6.83 12.41 11.36
C ASP A 70 -5.28 12.27 11.32
N GLY A 71 -4.71 12.27 10.12
CA GLY A 71 -3.26 12.15 9.88
C GLY A 71 -2.70 10.73 9.93
N TYR A 72 -3.55 9.70 9.98
CA TYR A 72 -3.16 8.28 10.01
C TYR A 72 -3.70 7.51 8.80
N LEU A 73 -2.88 6.62 8.23
CA LEU A 73 -3.27 5.81 7.08
C LEU A 73 -4.37 4.83 7.48
N VAL A 74 -5.56 4.99 6.91
CA VAL A 74 -6.72 4.13 7.17
C VAL A 74 -7.01 3.17 6.03
N LYS A 75 -6.63 3.53 4.79
CA LYS A 75 -6.89 2.72 3.60
C LYS A 75 -5.74 2.81 2.60
N LEU A 76 -5.45 1.68 1.97
CA LEU A 76 -4.49 1.58 0.87
C LEU A 76 -5.13 0.80 -0.27
N GLU A 77 -5.16 1.37 -1.46
CA GLU A 77 -5.67 0.71 -2.67
C GLU A 77 -4.61 0.76 -3.76
N GLU A 78 -4.39 -0.35 -4.45
CA GLU A 78 -3.59 -0.39 -5.65
C GLU A 78 -4.53 -0.49 -6.85
N LYS A 79 -4.30 0.36 -7.86
CA LYS A 79 -5.13 0.44 -9.05
C LYS A 79 -4.25 0.48 -10.28
N GLU A 80 -4.73 -0.17 -11.34
CA GLU A 80 -4.16 -0.02 -12.67
C GLU A 80 -4.69 1.28 -13.32
N PHE A 81 -3.88 1.96 -14.11
CA PHE A 81 -4.31 3.10 -14.89
C PHE A 81 -5.34 2.66 -15.92
N GLY A 82 -6.53 3.27 -15.84
CA GLY A 82 -7.48 3.25 -16.95
C GLY A 82 -6.98 4.11 -18.11
N PRO A 83 -7.56 3.95 -19.32
CA PRO A 83 -7.16 4.72 -20.50
C PRO A 83 -7.20 6.24 -20.27
N GLU A 84 -8.22 6.72 -19.56
CA GLU A 84 -8.44 8.15 -19.28
C GLU A 84 -7.36 8.76 -18.37
N LEU A 85 -6.82 7.98 -17.43
CA LEU A 85 -5.77 8.44 -16.50
C LEU A 85 -4.37 8.40 -17.12
N MET A 86 -4.13 7.51 -18.08
CA MET A 86 -2.87 7.49 -18.84
C MET A 86 -2.69 8.76 -19.67
N GLU A 87 -3.76 9.32 -20.24
CA GLU A 87 -3.70 10.58 -20.99
C GLU A 87 -3.33 11.79 -20.11
N GLU A 88 -3.72 11.78 -18.83
CA GLU A 88 -3.43 12.86 -17.88
C GLU A 88 -1.94 12.86 -17.47
N LEU A 89 -1.36 11.67 -17.27
CA LEU A 89 0.09 11.53 -16.99
C LEU A 89 0.99 12.01 -18.14
N ILE A 90 0.54 11.85 -19.39
CA ILE A 90 1.29 12.31 -20.57
C ILE A 90 1.29 13.84 -20.68
N LYS A 91 0.28 14.51 -20.11
CA LYS A 91 0.16 15.99 -20.15
C LYS A 91 0.94 16.71 -19.06
N ASP A 92 1.21 16.04 -17.94
CA ASP A 92 1.95 16.60 -16.80
C ASP A 92 3.47 16.36 -16.87
N GLN A 93 3.97 15.68 -17.92
CA GLN A 93 5.41 15.56 -18.26
C GLN A 93 5.88 16.66 -19.20
#